data_AF-A0A935W076-F1
#
_entry.id   AF-A0A935W076-F1
#
_cell.length_a   1.000
_cell.length_b   1.000
_cell.length_c   1.000
_cell.angle_alpha   90.00
_cell.angle_beta   90.00
_cell.angle_gamma   90.00
#
_symmetry.space_group_name_H-M   'P 1'
#
loop_
_entity.id
_entity.type
_entity.pdbx_description
1 polymer ?
#
loop_
_entity_poly.entity_id
_entity_poly.type
_entity_poly.pdbx_seq_one_letter_code
_entity_poly.pdbx_strand_id
1 'polypeptide(L)'
;MSAANNPLADIAVDTENLYREETFTDLKVASIRRLTPIKADGSDDFSRPAIFVGETTLMSSRGPLPINCPIEAANLREAFDAFPQAVQQAVERLMEEAREIQRQEASRIVVPGQMPGGGLGGPFGGGGGGRIIG
;
A
#
# COMPACT_ATOMS: atom_id res chain seq x y z
N MET A 1 -4.65 3.64 42.32
CA MET A 1 -5.46 2.61 41.66
C MET A 1 -5.46 2.93 40.18
N SER A 2 -4.68 2.19 39.38
CA SER A 2 -4.62 2.39 37.93
C SER A 2 -5.99 2.09 37.35
N ALA A 3 -6.58 3.05 36.64
CA ALA A 3 -7.79 2.83 35.87
C ALA A 3 -7.52 1.66 34.92
N ALA A 4 -8.26 0.57 35.13
CA ALA A 4 -8.18 -0.59 34.26
C ALA A 4 -8.52 -0.13 32.84
N ASN A 5 -7.58 -0.34 31.93
CA ASN A 5 -7.78 -0.16 30.50
C ASN A 5 -8.95 -1.07 30.10
N ASN A 6 -10.14 -0.52 29.92
CA ASN A 6 -11.33 -1.29 29.60
C ASN A 6 -11.36 -1.51 28.08
N PRO A 7 -11.00 -2.70 27.58
CA PRO A 7 -10.85 -2.94 26.13
C PRO A 7 -12.20 -2.86 25.38
N LEU A 8 -13.32 -2.73 26.10
CA LEU A 8 -14.65 -2.60 25.54
C LEU A 8 -15.08 -1.14 25.31
N ALA A 9 -14.37 -0.16 25.88
CA ALA A 9 -14.73 1.26 25.74
C ALA A 9 -14.52 1.79 24.31
N ASP A 10 -13.62 1.16 23.55
CA ASP A 10 -13.32 1.52 22.16
C ASP A 10 -14.23 0.78 21.15
N ILE A 11 -15.17 -0.06 21.62
CA ILE A 11 -16.11 -0.80 20.76
C ILE A 11 -17.37 0.05 20.57
N ALA A 12 -17.22 1.19 19.91
CA ALA A 12 -18.33 2.02 19.46
C ALA A 12 -18.56 1.82 17.97
N VAL A 13 -19.82 1.63 17.56
CA VAL A 13 -20.19 1.62 16.15
C VAL A 13 -20.28 3.06 15.66
N ASP A 14 -19.58 3.37 14.56
CA ASP A 14 -19.73 4.65 13.87
C ASP A 14 -21.05 4.67 13.09
N THR A 15 -22.09 5.24 13.70
CA THR A 15 -23.42 5.34 13.07
C THR A 15 -23.49 6.36 11.93
N GLU A 16 -22.46 7.19 11.75
CA GLU A 16 -22.38 8.16 10.65
C GLU A 16 -21.76 7.54 9.39
N ASN A 17 -21.01 6.45 9.52
CA ASN A 17 -20.30 5.79 8.43
C ASN A 17 -20.78 4.35 8.15
N LEU A 18 -22.09 4.16 8.09
CA LEU A 18 -22.70 2.86 7.84
C LEU A 18 -22.85 2.54 6.34
N TYR A 19 -22.59 1.29 5.97
CA TYR A 19 -22.81 0.74 4.63
C TYR A 19 -23.49 -0.62 4.71
N ARG A 20 -24.39 -0.89 3.77
CA ARG A 20 -24.89 -2.23 3.45
C ARG A 20 -23.97 -2.84 2.39
N GLU A 21 -23.42 -4.01 2.69
CA GLU A 21 -22.58 -4.77 1.77
C GLU A 21 -23.39 -5.84 1.05
N GLU A 22 -23.28 -5.89 -0.28
CA GLU A 22 -23.87 -6.92 -1.14
C GLU A 22 -22.80 -7.48 -2.08
N THR A 23 -22.77 -8.80 -2.26
CA THR A 23 -21.79 -9.47 -3.11
C THR A 23 -22.49 -10.11 -4.31
N PHE A 24 -22.05 -9.75 -5.51
CA PHE A 24 -22.50 -10.28 -6.79
C PHE A 24 -21.39 -11.13 -7.39
N THR A 25 -21.62 -12.42 -7.60
CA THR A 25 -20.58 -13.32 -8.10
C THR A 25 -21.12 -14.27 -9.16
N ASP A 26 -20.26 -14.61 -10.12
CA ASP A 26 -20.51 -15.66 -11.09
C ASP A 26 -20.09 -17.06 -10.58
N LEU A 27 -19.61 -17.15 -9.34
CA LEU A 27 -19.05 -18.34 -8.69
C LEU A 27 -17.88 -18.97 -9.45
N LYS A 28 -17.21 -18.19 -10.31
CA LYS A 28 -16.10 -18.65 -11.14
C LYS A 28 -14.93 -17.69 -11.02
N VAL A 29 -14.99 -16.58 -11.76
CA VAL A 29 -13.84 -15.70 -11.99
C VAL A 29 -14.00 -14.39 -11.25
N ALA A 30 -15.23 -13.90 -11.11
CA ALA A 30 -15.51 -12.54 -10.67
C ALA A 30 -16.46 -12.50 -9.48
N SER A 31 -16.10 -11.64 -8.53
CA SER A 31 -16.95 -11.17 -7.46
C SER A 31 -16.94 -9.65 -7.47
N ILE A 32 -18.09 -9.01 -7.32
CA ILE A 32 -18.23 -7.57 -7.17
C ILE A 32 -18.98 -7.30 -5.88
N ARG A 33 -18.36 -6.54 -4.98
CA ARG A 33 -19.00 -6.03 -3.78
C ARG A 33 -19.55 -4.63 -4.03
N ARG A 34 -20.82 -4.42 -3.70
CA ARG A 34 -21.48 -3.12 -3.63
C ARG A 34 -21.61 -2.72 -2.17
N LEU A 35 -21.06 -1.57 -1.83
CA LEU A 35 -21.25 -0.91 -0.55
C LEU A 35 -22.23 0.24 -0.77
N THR A 36 -23.48 0.04 -0.33
CA THR A 36 -24.52 1.07 -0.40
C THR A 36 -24.54 1.82 0.93
N PRO A 37 -24.30 3.15 0.94
CA PRO A 37 -24.41 3.94 2.16
C PRO A 37 -25.80 3.82 2.77
N ILE A 38 -25.87 3.67 4.09
CA ILE A 38 -27.13 3.62 4.84
C ILE A 38 -27.11 4.59 6.01
N LYS A 39 -28.30 4.93 6.49
CA LYS A 39 -28.51 5.67 7.73
C LYS A 39 -28.59 4.71 8.92
N ALA A 40 -28.55 5.26 10.13
CA ALA A 40 -28.69 4.50 11.38
C ALA A 40 -30.02 3.72 11.49
N ASP A 41 -31.06 4.13 10.76
CA ASP A 41 -32.35 3.42 10.69
C ASP A 41 -32.35 2.26 9.67
N GLY A 42 -31.25 2.05 8.95
CA GLY A 42 -31.09 1.00 7.94
C GLY A 42 -31.61 1.38 6.54
N SER A 43 -32.18 2.58 6.37
CA SER A 43 -32.60 3.07 5.06
C SER A 43 -31.42 3.56 4.21
N ASP A 44 -31.61 3.55 2.89
CA ASP A 44 -30.58 3.96 1.94
C ASP A 44 -30.27 5.46 2.07
N ASP A 45 -28.99 5.78 2.04
CA ASP A 45 -28.49 7.14 2.06
C ASP A 45 -28.06 7.58 0.66
N PHE A 46 -28.99 8.16 -0.09
CA PHE A 46 -28.77 8.66 -1.45
C PHE A 46 -27.88 9.92 -1.52
N SER A 47 -27.46 10.49 -0.38
CA SER A 47 -26.54 11.63 -0.37
C SER A 47 -25.10 11.24 -0.68
N ARG A 48 -24.77 9.95 -0.51
CA ARG A 48 -23.45 9.37 -0.77
C ARG A 48 -23.55 8.36 -1.92
N PRO A 49 -22.56 8.32 -2.83
CA PRO A 49 -22.57 7.34 -3.91
C PRO A 49 -22.29 5.93 -3.38
N ALA A 50 -22.87 4.92 -4.05
CA ALA A 50 -22.49 3.54 -3.81
C ALA A 50 -21.05 3.28 -4.28
N ILE A 51 -20.33 2.43 -3.55
CA ILE A 51 -18.96 2.05 -3.88
C ILE A 51 -19.00 0.63 -4.44
N PHE A 52 -18.31 0.43 -5.57
CA PHE A 52 -18.15 -0.89 -6.18
C PHE A 52 -16.70 -1.33 -6.09
N VAL A 53 -16.51 -2.59 -5.67
CA VAL A 53 -15.19 -3.20 -5.52
C VAL A 53 -15.20 -4.54 -6.23
N GLY A 54 -14.36 -4.68 -7.25
CA GLY A 54 -14.15 -5.93 -7.97
C GLY A 54 -13.08 -6.78 -7.31
N GLU A 55 -13.35 -8.07 -7.22
CA GLU A 55 -12.47 -9.08 -6.67
C GLU A 55 -12.33 -10.23 -7.66
N THR A 56 -11.09 -10.58 -7.97
CA THR A 56 -10.76 -11.74 -8.81
C THR A 56 -9.41 -12.31 -8.41
N THR A 57 -9.12 -13.53 -8.85
CA THR A 57 -7.80 -14.15 -8.66
C THR A 57 -7.20 -14.47 -10.01
N LEU A 58 -6.05 -13.85 -10.31
CA LEU A 58 -5.31 -14.10 -11.53
C LEU A 58 -4.20 -15.11 -11.28
N MET A 59 -3.93 -15.99 -12.24
CA MET A 59 -2.80 -16.90 -12.12
C MET A 59 -1.53 -16.24 -12.64
N SER A 60 -0.57 -15.99 -11.76
CA SER A 60 0.73 -15.43 -12.11
C SER A 60 1.82 -16.50 -12.14
N SER A 61 3.02 -16.16 -12.63
CA SER A 61 4.18 -17.06 -12.58
C SER A 61 4.64 -17.42 -11.17
N ARG A 62 4.23 -16.64 -10.16
CA ARG A 62 4.52 -16.87 -8.74
C ARG A 62 3.36 -17.50 -7.97
N GLY A 63 2.29 -17.90 -8.67
CA GLY A 63 1.08 -18.47 -8.08
C GLY A 63 -0.15 -17.56 -8.20
N PRO A 64 -1.26 -17.92 -7.52
CA PRO A 64 -2.49 -17.14 -7.55
C PRO A 64 -2.27 -15.76 -6.92
N LEU A 65 -2.63 -14.73 -7.66
CA LEU A 65 -2.55 -13.33 -7.26
C LEU A 65 -3.97 -12.80 -7.07
N PRO A 66 -4.43 -12.57 -5.82
CA PRO A 66 -5.70 -11.92 -5.57
C PRO A 66 -5.62 -10.45 -5.99
N ILE A 67 -6.62 -10.01 -6.74
CA ILE A 67 -6.77 -8.63 -7.20
C ILE A 67 -8.02 -8.06 -6.57
N ASN A 68 -7.86 -6.95 -5.85
CA ASN A 68 -8.96 -6.10 -5.42
C ASN A 68 -8.86 -4.79 -6.20
N CYS A 69 -9.94 -4.38 -6.84
CA CYS A 69 -9.97 -3.20 -7.68
C CYS A 69 -11.20 -2.34 -7.37
N PRO A 70 -11.03 -1.05 -7.00
CA PRO A 70 -12.16 -0.13 -6.96
C PRO A 70 -12.69 0.07 -8.39
N ILE A 71 -14.02 0.10 -8.53
CA ILE A 71 -14.69 0.27 -9.82
C ILE A 71 -15.47 1.58 -9.78
N GLU A 72 -15.15 2.47 -10.71
CA GLU A 72 -15.91 3.70 -10.93
C GLU A 72 -17.18 3.37 -11.72
N ALA A 73 -18.31 3.27 -11.02
CA ALA A 73 -19.61 2.95 -11.61
C ALA A 73 -20.76 3.57 -10.80
N ALA A 74 -21.82 4.00 -11.47
CA ALA A 74 -23.02 4.51 -10.81
C ALA A 74 -24.03 3.39 -10.49
N ASN A 75 -23.94 2.26 -11.18
CA ASN A 75 -24.84 1.12 -11.01
C ASN A 75 -24.15 -0.21 -11.29
N LEU A 76 -24.84 -1.30 -10.96
CA LEU A 76 -24.30 -2.64 -11.07
C LEU A 76 -23.94 -3.02 -12.52
N ARG A 77 -24.71 -2.56 -13.50
CA ARG A 77 -24.44 -2.87 -14.91
C ARG A 77 -23.15 -2.22 -15.38
N GLU A 78 -22.98 -0.93 -15.10
CA GLU A 78 -21.73 -0.21 -15.36
C GLU A 78 -20.56 -0.86 -14.62
N ALA A 79 -20.77 -1.33 -13.38
CA ALA A 79 -19.72 -2.02 -12.64
C ALA A 79 -19.25 -3.30 -13.34
N PHE A 80 -20.17 -4.08 -13.94
CA PHE A 80 -19.80 -5.25 -14.74
C PHE A 80 -19.03 -4.87 -16.02
N ASP A 81 -19.47 -3.82 -16.71
CA ASP A 81 -18.85 -3.39 -17.96
C ASP A 81 -17.45 -2.79 -17.71
N ALA A 82 -17.25 -2.07 -16.59
CA ALA A 82 -15.98 -1.47 -16.19
C ALA A 82 -15.01 -2.44 -15.49
N PHE A 83 -15.49 -3.60 -15.04
CA PHE A 83 -14.69 -4.58 -14.28
C PHE A 83 -13.37 -4.98 -14.97
N PRO A 84 -13.34 -5.35 -16.28
CA PRO A 84 -12.10 -5.80 -16.91
C PRO A 84 -11.02 -4.71 -16.92
N GLN A 85 -11.43 -3.45 -17.15
CA GLN A 85 -10.52 -2.31 -17.14
C GLN A 85 -10.01 -2.02 -15.72
N ALA A 86 -10.89 -2.10 -14.72
CA ALA A 86 -10.51 -1.91 -13.31
C ALA A 86 -9.48 -2.96 -12.84
N VAL A 87 -9.65 -4.22 -13.25
CA VAL A 87 -8.69 -5.30 -12.97
C VAL A 87 -7.34 -5.01 -13.62
N GLN A 88 -7.31 -4.58 -14.88
CA GLN A 88 -6.06 -4.25 -15.57
C GLN A 88 -5.30 -3.13 -14.85
N GLN A 89 -5.98 -2.04 -14.49
CA GLN A 89 -5.38 -0.95 -13.74
C GLN A 89 -4.87 -1.37 -12.35
N ALA A 90 -5.61 -2.23 -11.66
CA ALA A 90 -5.19 -2.73 -10.36
C ALA A 90 -3.93 -3.60 -10.45
N VAL A 91 -3.81 -4.42 -11.51
CA VAL A 91 -2.60 -5.19 -11.79
C VAL A 91 -1.42 -4.27 -12.07
N GLU A 92 -1.60 -3.21 -12.86
CA GLU A 92 -0.55 -2.23 -13.15
C GLU A 92 -0.07 -1.54 -11.87
N ARG A 93 -0.99 -1.05 -11.03
CA ARG A 93 -0.66 -0.44 -9.72
C ARG A 93 0.12 -1.39 -8.82
N LEU A 94 -0.31 -2.65 -8.71
CA LEU A 94 0.40 -3.67 -7.94
C LEU A 94 1.83 -3.92 -8.47
N MET A 95 2.02 -3.91 -9.79
CA MET A 95 3.35 -4.06 -10.38
C MET A 95 4.25 -2.85 -10.12
N GLU A 96 3.69 -1.64 -10.13
CA GLU A 96 4.41 -0.41 -9.81
C GLU A 96 4.85 -0.40 -8.34
N GLU A 97 3.93 -0.67 -7.41
CA GLU A 97 4.23 -0.78 -5.97
C GLU A 97 5.31 -1.84 -5.71
N ALA A 98 5.22 -3.01 -6.34
CA ALA A 98 6.22 -4.07 -6.19
C ALA A 98 7.62 -3.63 -6.68
N ARG A 99 7.70 -2.84 -7.75
CA ARG A 99 8.98 -2.29 -8.25
C ARG A 99 9.56 -1.24 -7.31
N GLU A 100 8.72 -0.41 -6.71
CA GLU A 100 9.15 0.61 -5.74
C GLU A 100 9.72 -0.03 -4.47
N ILE A 101 9.06 -1.05 -3.95
CA ILE A 101 9.54 -1.82 -2.79
C ILE A 101 10.93 -2.42 -3.08
N GLN A 102 11.12 -3.03 -4.25
CA GLN A 102 12.43 -3.57 -4.66
C GLN A 102 13.53 -2.50 -4.73
N ARG A 103 13.20 -1.28 -5.18
CA ARG A 103 14.16 -0.17 -5.19
C ARG A 103 14.53 0.28 -3.78
N GLN A 104 13.56 0.37 -2.87
CA GLN A 104 13.81 0.74 -1.47
C GLN A 104 14.69 -0.31 -0.77
N GLU A 105 14.44 -1.60 -1.01
CA GLU A 105 15.24 -2.70 -0.47
C GLU A 105 16.67 -2.71 -1.02
N ALA A 106 16.83 -2.52 -2.34
CA ALA A 106 18.15 -2.42 -2.97
C ALA A 106 18.94 -1.19 -2.50
N SER A 107 18.27 -0.07 -2.25
CA SER A 107 18.91 1.16 -1.75
C SER A 107 19.29 1.07 -0.26
N ARG A 108 18.70 0.17 0.52
CA ARG A 108 19.05 -0.06 1.95
C ARG A 108 20.37 -0.82 2.11
N ILE A 109 20.84 -1.54 1.09
CA ILE A 109 22.06 -2.36 1.16
C ILE A 109 23.34 -1.54 0.92
N VAL A 110 23.25 -0.37 0.28
CA VAL A 110 24.39 0.53 0.11
C VAL A 110 24.33 1.63 1.16
N VAL A 111 24.82 1.32 2.36
CA VAL A 111 25.44 2.36 3.21
C VAL A 111 26.90 2.43 2.74
N PRO A 112 27.33 3.48 2.01
CA PRO A 112 28.75 3.71 1.78
C PRO A 112 29.41 3.87 3.14
N GLY A 113 30.40 3.03 3.39
CA GLY A 113 31.17 3.05 4.62
C GLY A 113 31.66 4.45 4.97
N GLN A 114 31.34 4.88 6.19
CA GLN A 114 32.16 5.82 6.94
C GLN A 114 32.95 4.93 7.91
N MET A 115 34.25 4.69 7.82
CA MET A 115 35.40 5.25 7.07
C MET A 115 36.32 4.07 6.64
N PRO A 116 37.11 4.15 5.55
CA PRO A 116 38.50 4.64 5.66
C PRO A 116 39.11 5.23 4.35
N GLY A 117 39.66 6.43 4.42
CA GLY A 117 40.57 6.98 3.40
C GLY A 117 41.08 8.35 3.87
N GLY A 118 42.37 8.61 4.10
CA GLY A 118 43.53 8.12 3.38
C GLY A 118 43.95 9.18 2.36
N GLY A 119 44.92 10.02 2.73
CA GLY A 119 45.85 10.68 1.82
C GLY A 119 45.35 11.86 0.98
N LEU A 120 45.79 13.08 1.33
CA LEU A 120 45.92 14.20 0.40
C LEU A 120 47.04 15.14 0.88
N GLY A 121 48.11 15.26 0.09
CA GLY A 121 48.99 16.45 0.11
C GLY A 121 50.50 16.25 0.12
N GLY A 122 51.09 15.90 -1.03
CA GLY A 122 52.28 16.54 -1.65
C GLY A 122 53.67 16.57 -0.97
N PRO A 123 54.78 16.42 -1.74
CA PRO A 123 56.15 16.46 -1.23
C PRO A 123 56.66 17.91 -1.11
N PHE A 124 56.67 18.47 0.10
CA PHE A 124 57.43 19.69 0.40
C PHE A 124 58.78 19.30 1.01
N GLY A 125 59.83 19.57 0.23
CA GLY A 125 61.22 19.56 0.70
C GLY A 125 61.54 20.78 1.57
N GLY A 126 62.68 20.67 2.25
CA GLY A 126 63.25 21.66 3.16
C GLY A 126 63.15 21.14 4.59
N GLY A 127 64.22 20.90 5.34
CA GLY A 127 65.60 21.33 5.22
C GLY A 127 66.12 21.48 6.65
N GLY A 128 67.33 20.99 6.91
CA GLY A 128 68.17 21.49 8.00
C GLY A 128 67.94 20.92 9.41
N GLY A 129 68.94 20.17 9.88
CA GLY A 129 69.66 20.60 11.07
C GLY A 129 69.54 19.73 12.32
N GLY A 130 70.68 19.21 12.77
CA GLY A 130 71.00 19.23 14.20
C GLY A 130 71.13 17.88 14.91
N ARG A 131 72.34 17.33 14.88
CA ARG A 131 73.02 16.57 15.96
C ARG A 131 72.50 16.86 17.38
N ILE A 132 72.33 15.83 18.22
CA ILE A 132 73.01 15.58 19.52
C ILE A 132 72.55 14.20 20.08
N ILE A 133 73.38 13.15 20.07
CA ILE A 133 74.09 12.53 21.22
C ILE A 133 73.45 12.67 22.61
N GLY A 134 73.23 11.53 23.27
CA GLY A 134 72.88 11.39 24.70
C GLY A 134 72.21 10.07 24.98
#